data_AF-A0A969ANT5-F1
#
_entry.id   AF-A0A969ANT5-F1
#
_cell.length_a   1.000
_cell.length_b   1.000
_cell.length_c   1.000
_cell.angle_alpha   90.00
_cell.angle_beta   90.00
_cell.angle_gamma   90.00
#
_symmetry.space_group_name_H-M   'P 1'
#
loop_
_entity.id
_entity.type
_entity.pdbx_description
1 polymer ?
#
loop_
_entity_poly.entity_id
_entity_poly.type
_entity_poly.pdbx_seq_one_letter_code
_entity_poly.pdbx_strand_id
1 'polypeptide(L)'
;MDINPIAGAVITYFHPVMMWVLFGLTLYALYSGMKSRQLYSAQGEEKKQLVKGKFRNKHYIMGAWVLSLMVLGNTGGMVVTYLNNQKLFVDAHLIAGLGMTSLIAIAASLVPFMQKAT
;
A
#
# COMPACT_ATOMS: atom_id res chain seq x y z
N MET A 1 -1.48 -18.30 -28.95
CA MET A 1 -0.34 -17.64 -28.30
C MET A 1 -0.13 -18.38 -27.01
N ASP A 2 0.94 -19.18 -26.93
CA ASP A 2 1.21 -20.03 -25.77
C ASP A 2 1.55 -19.12 -24.59
N ILE A 3 0.58 -18.98 -23.67
CA ILE A 3 0.78 -18.23 -22.44
C ILE A 3 1.87 -18.97 -21.69
N ASN A 4 2.94 -18.29 -21.30
CA ASN A 4 3.89 -18.88 -20.36
C ASN A 4 3.07 -19.31 -19.12
N PRO A 5 3.02 -20.62 -18.79
CA PRO A 5 2.12 -21.13 -17.76
C PRO A 5 2.36 -20.45 -16.40
N ILE A 6 3.59 -19.97 -16.17
CA ILE A 6 3.97 -19.21 -14.99
C ILE A 6 3.32 -17.82 -14.99
N ALA A 7 3.34 -17.12 -16.12
CA ALA A 7 2.80 -15.77 -16.23
C ALA A 7 1.26 -15.75 -16.09
N GLY A 8 0.58 -16.76 -16.64
CA GLY A 8 -0.86 -16.97 -16.41
C GLY A 8 -1.17 -17.23 -14.94
N ALA A 9 -0.41 -18.14 -14.30
CA ALA A 9 -0.60 -18.46 -12.88
C ALA A 9 -0.38 -17.26 -11.95
N VAL A 10 0.61 -16.40 -12.24
CA VAL A 10 0.89 -15.19 -11.46
C VAL A 10 -0.28 -14.19 -11.52
N ILE A 11 -0.84 -13.93 -12.71
CA ILE A 11 -1.98 -13.00 -12.83
C ILE A 11 -3.26 -13.60 -12.23
N THR A 12 -3.51 -14.89 -12.41
CA THR A 12 -4.77 -15.51 -11.96
C THR A 12 -4.80 -15.75 -10.45
N TYR A 13 -3.69 -16.14 -9.83
CA TYR A 13 -3.66 -16.54 -8.42
C TYR A 13 -2.89 -15.57 -7.53
N PHE A 14 -1.73 -15.09 -7.97
CA PHE A 14 -0.90 -14.22 -7.13
C PHE A 14 -1.47 -12.79 -7.06
N HIS A 15 -1.97 -12.24 -8.16
CA HIS A 15 -2.50 -10.87 -8.19
C HIS A 15 -3.71 -10.66 -7.26
N PRO A 16 -4.74 -11.52 -7.22
CA PRO A 16 -5.84 -11.37 -6.25
C PRO A 16 -5.37 -11.50 -4.81
N VAL A 17 -4.47 -12.44 -4.51
CA VAL A 17 -3.91 -12.62 -3.16
C VAL A 17 -3.14 -11.37 -2.72
N MET A 18 -2.31 -10.82 -3.62
CA MET A 18 -1.59 -9.57 -3.37
C MET A 18 -2.55 -8.40 -3.10
N MET A 19 -3.67 -8.31 -3.83
CA MET A 19 -4.69 -7.28 -3.60
C MET A 19 -5.37 -7.43 -2.24
N TRP A 20 -5.64 -8.66 -1.78
CA TRP A 20 -6.15 -8.92 -0.43
C TRP A 20 -5.16 -8.53 0.65
N VAL A 21 -3.87 -8.83 0.46
CA VAL A 21 -2.80 -8.41 1.38
C VAL A 21 -2.70 -6.88 1.45
N LEU A 22 -2.72 -6.20 0.29
CA LEU A 22 -2.71 -4.74 0.21
C LEU A 22 -3.92 -4.13 0.93
N PHE A 23 -5.10 -4.70 0.74
CA PHE A 23 -6.32 -4.26 1.41
C PHE A 23 -6.20 -4.39 2.94
N GLY A 24 -5.71 -5.54 3.43
CA GLY A 24 -5.48 -5.77 4.86
C GLY A 24 -4.44 -4.81 5.46
N LEU A 25 -3.33 -4.57 4.76
CA LEU A 25 -2.31 -3.62 5.18
C LEU A 25 -2.85 -2.19 5.21
N THR A 26 -3.68 -1.81 4.24
CA THR A 26 -4.32 -0.49 4.17
C THR A 26 -5.29 -0.28 5.34
N LEU A 27 -6.10 -1.28 5.68
CA LEU A 27 -6.97 -1.23 6.88
C LEU A 27 -6.15 -1.10 8.17
N TYR A 28 -5.02 -1.80 8.28
CA TYR A 28 -4.15 -1.69 9.44
C TYR A 28 -3.41 -0.33 9.50
N ALA A 29 -2.99 0.20 8.36
CA ALA A 29 -2.45 1.56 8.25
C ALA A 29 -3.51 2.59 8.69
N LEU A 30 -4.76 2.44 8.28
CA LEU A 30 -5.88 3.27 8.74
C LEU A 30 -6.07 3.17 10.26
N TYR A 31 -6.09 1.97 10.82
CA TYR A 31 -6.21 1.74 12.26
C TYR A 31 -5.09 2.42 13.05
N SER A 32 -3.84 2.22 12.65
CA SER A 32 -2.67 2.83 13.30
C SER A 32 -2.64 4.36 13.13
N GLY A 33 -3.12 4.88 11.99
CA GLY A 33 -3.31 6.31 11.76
C GLY A 33 -4.34 6.93 12.69
N MET A 34 -5.51 6.29 12.84
CA MET A 34 -6.55 6.72 13.79
C MET A 34 -6.03 6.73 15.23
N LYS A 35 -5.31 5.67 15.65
CA LYS A 35 -4.68 5.61 16.97
C LYS A 35 -3.61 6.69 17.17
N SER A 36 -2.86 7.02 16.12
CA SER A 36 -1.89 8.12 16.15
C SER A 36 -2.58 9.48 16.31
N ARG A 37 -3.78 9.67 15.75
CA ARG A 37 -4.57 10.89 15.95
C ARG A 37 -5.14 10.97 17.37
N GLN A 38 -5.59 9.85 17.93
CA GLN A 38 -6.12 9.77 19.30
C GLN A 38 -5.09 10.19 20.36
N LEU A 39 -3.78 10.10 20.07
CA LEU A 39 -2.73 10.58 20.98
C LEU A 39 -2.83 12.07 21.31
N TYR A 40 -3.39 12.88 20.40
CA TYR A 40 -3.54 14.32 20.61
C TYR A 40 -4.74 14.66 21.51
N SER A 41 -5.77 13.81 21.54
CA SER A 41 -7.01 14.02 22.32
C SER A 41 -7.05 13.24 23.62
N ALA A 42 -6.28 12.15 23.76
CA ALA A 42 -6.29 11.29 24.95
C ALA A 42 -5.63 11.95 26.18
N GLN A 43 -6.15 11.66 27.36
CA GLN A 43 -5.62 12.14 28.65
C GLN A 43 -5.35 10.97 29.62
N GLY A 44 -4.51 11.20 30.63
CA GLY A 44 -4.27 10.24 31.71
C GLY A 44 -3.66 8.89 31.26
N GLU A 45 -4.26 7.80 31.74
CA GLU A 45 -3.80 6.42 31.54
C GLU A 45 -3.86 5.98 30.07
N GLU A 46 -4.91 6.40 29.35
CA GLU A 46 -5.11 6.08 27.94
C GLU A 46 -3.97 6.64 27.08
N LYS A 47 -3.54 7.88 27.35
CA LYS A 47 -2.40 8.50 26.65
C LYS A 47 -1.11 7.70 26.89
N LYS A 48 -0.86 7.23 28.12
CA LYS A 48 0.33 6.42 28.45
C LYS A 48 0.34 5.11 27.66
N GLN A 49 -0.81 4.43 27.57
CA GLN A 49 -0.93 3.19 26.80
C GLN A 49 -0.72 3.41 25.29
N LEU A 50 -1.30 4.48 24.74
CA LEU A 50 -1.16 4.82 23.32
C LEU A 50 0.29 5.20 22.95
N VAL A 51 0.99 5.95 23.83
CA VAL A 51 2.41 6.31 23.64
C VAL A 51 3.29 5.06 23.64
N LYS A 52 3.06 4.13 24.57
CA LYS A 52 3.78 2.84 24.64
C LYS A 52 3.58 2.00 23.37
N GLY A 53 2.40 2.09 22.76
CA GLY A 53 2.06 1.37 21.53
C GLY A 53 2.78 1.84 20.27
N LYS A 54 3.46 3.00 20.28
CA LYS A 54 4.24 3.57 19.17
C LYS A 54 3.47 3.58 17.83
N PHE A 55 2.16 3.89 17.87
CA PHE A 55 1.26 3.79 16.71
C PHE A 55 1.69 4.67 15.52
N ARG A 56 2.36 5.81 15.76
CA ARG A 56 2.97 6.64 14.70
C ARG A 56 4.03 5.89 13.89
N ASN A 57 4.92 5.16 14.55
CA ASN A 57 5.95 4.37 13.86
C ASN A 57 5.34 3.16 13.13
N LYS A 58 4.32 2.53 13.73
CA LYS A 58 3.57 1.46 13.06
C LYS A 58 2.89 1.95 11.79
N HIS A 59 2.23 3.11 11.84
CA HIS A 59 1.60 3.71 10.66
C HIS A 59 2.62 4.00 9.55
N TYR A 60 3.81 4.54 9.91
CA TYR A 60 4.89 4.77 8.95
C TYR A 60 5.36 3.49 8.25
N ILE A 61 5.70 2.45 9.02
CA ILE A 61 6.19 1.18 8.48
C ILE A 61 5.13 0.53 7.58
N MET A 62 3.85 0.57 8.01
CA MET A 62 2.75 -0.03 7.26
C MET A 62 2.48 0.74 5.96
N GLY A 63 2.54 2.07 6.00
CA GLY A 63 2.46 2.91 4.79
C GLY A 63 3.61 2.64 3.81
N ALA A 64 4.83 2.44 4.31
CA ALA A 64 5.98 2.07 3.48
C ALA A 64 5.80 0.71 2.80
N TRP A 65 5.23 -0.27 3.51
CA TRP A 65 4.87 -1.58 2.93
C TRP A 65 3.80 -1.45 1.85
N VAL A 66 2.71 -0.70 2.10
CA VAL A 66 1.65 -0.47 1.11
C VAL A 66 2.23 0.18 -0.15
N LEU A 67 3.04 1.23 -0.02
CA LEU A 67 3.69 1.87 -1.15
C LEU A 67 4.57 0.88 -1.93
N SER A 68 5.44 0.15 -1.24
CA SER A 68 6.38 -0.78 -1.87
C SER A 68 5.65 -1.87 -2.66
N LEU A 69 4.62 -2.47 -2.06
CA LEU A 69 3.81 -3.51 -2.70
C LEU A 69 2.99 -2.97 -3.87
N MET A 70 2.46 -1.75 -3.78
CA MET A 70 1.75 -1.13 -4.90
C MET A 70 2.65 -0.84 -6.08
N VAL A 71 3.84 -0.28 -5.85
CA VAL A 71 4.81 0.00 -6.91
C VAL A 71 5.23 -1.30 -7.59
N LEU A 72 5.64 -2.30 -6.81
CA LEU A 72 6.06 -3.60 -7.35
C LEU A 72 4.90 -4.33 -8.05
N GLY A 73 3.69 -4.28 -7.49
CA GLY A 73 2.51 -4.91 -8.08
C GLY A 73 2.11 -4.27 -9.40
N ASN A 74 2.14 -2.93 -9.49
CA ASN A 74 1.77 -2.21 -10.69
C ASN A 74 2.83 -2.36 -11.80
N THR A 75 4.12 -2.21 -11.47
CA THR A 75 5.21 -2.44 -12.43
C THR A 75 5.27 -3.92 -12.86
N GLY A 76 5.15 -4.85 -11.92
CA GLY A 76 5.14 -6.28 -12.20
C GLY A 76 3.96 -6.69 -13.09
N GLY A 77 2.75 -6.19 -12.79
CA GLY A 77 1.56 -6.43 -13.62
C GLY A 77 1.73 -5.92 -15.06
N MET A 78 2.29 -4.73 -15.24
CA MET A 78 2.62 -4.19 -16.56
C MET A 78 3.65 -5.04 -17.31
N VAL A 79 4.72 -5.46 -16.63
CA VAL A 79 5.77 -6.31 -17.21
C VAL A 79 5.19 -7.65 -17.67
N VAL A 80 4.42 -8.34 -16.82
CA VAL A 80 3.81 -9.63 -17.17
C VAL A 80 2.83 -9.46 -18.34
N THR A 81 2.03 -8.40 -18.34
CA THR A 81 1.08 -8.14 -19.42
C THR A 81 1.80 -7.85 -20.75
N TYR A 82 2.87 -7.08 -20.70
CA TYR A 82 3.69 -6.76 -21.88
C TYR A 82 4.41 -7.98 -22.44
N LEU A 83 5.04 -8.79 -21.59
CA LEU A 83 5.72 -10.02 -22.01
C LEU A 83 4.76 -11.03 -22.65
N ASN A 84 3.55 -11.18 -22.09
CA ASN A 84 2.55 -12.12 -22.60
C ASN A 84 1.89 -11.69 -23.92
N ASN A 85 1.61 -10.39 -24.07
CA ASN A 85 0.78 -9.89 -25.17
C ASN A 85 1.55 -9.05 -26.19
N GLN A 86 2.84 -8.79 -25.93
CA GLN A 86 3.69 -7.86 -26.69
C GLN A 86 3.12 -6.43 -26.78
N LYS A 87 2.13 -6.12 -25.92
CA LYS A 87 1.40 -4.84 -25.83
C LYS A 87 0.96 -4.62 -24.39
N LEU A 88 0.90 -3.35 -23.99
CA LEU A 88 0.28 -2.94 -22.74
C LEU A 88 -1.23 -2.72 -22.96
N PHE A 89 -2.05 -3.41 -22.19
CA PHE A 89 -3.49 -3.16 -22.14
C PHE A 89 -3.78 -2.08 -21.10
N VAL A 90 -4.27 -0.94 -21.55
CA VAL A 90 -4.69 0.17 -20.68
C VAL A 90 -6.17 0.03 -20.40
N ASP A 91 -6.49 -0.81 -19.41
CA ASP A 91 -7.86 -0.99 -18.90
C ASP A 91 -8.11 -0.11 -17.67
N ALA A 92 -9.38 0.07 -17.29
CA ALA A 92 -9.81 0.83 -16.13
C ALA A 92 -9.10 0.41 -14.84
N HIS A 93 -8.85 -0.90 -14.66
CA HIS A 93 -8.09 -1.42 -13.51
C HIS A 93 -6.65 -0.90 -13.47
N LEU A 94 -5.96 -0.83 -14.62
CA LEU A 94 -4.58 -0.33 -14.68
C LEU A 94 -4.52 1.17 -14.40
N ILE A 95 -5.46 1.94 -14.95
CA ILE A 95 -5.55 3.39 -14.72
C ILE A 95 -5.84 3.67 -13.24
N ALA A 96 -6.79 2.94 -12.64
CA ALA A 96 -7.09 3.05 -11.22
C ALA A 96 -5.87 2.70 -10.35
N GLY A 97 -5.16 1.62 -10.68
CA GLY A 97 -3.93 1.21 -9.99
C GLY A 97 -2.83 2.27 -10.06
N LEU A 98 -2.61 2.86 -11.24
CA LEU A 98 -1.67 3.96 -11.44
C LEU A 98 -2.05 5.22 -10.66
N GLY A 99 -3.34 5.60 -10.69
CA GLY A 99 -3.87 6.73 -9.94
C GLY A 99 -3.65 6.56 -8.44
N MET A 100 -4.03 5.40 -7.88
CA MET A 100 -3.82 5.12 -6.47
C MET A 100 -2.33 5.11 -6.09
N THR A 101 -1.47 4.50 -6.92
CA THR A 101 -0.02 4.43 -6.65
C THR A 101 0.58 5.84 -6.59
N SER A 102 0.15 6.71 -7.49
CA SER A 102 0.59 8.11 -7.55
C SER A 102 0.16 8.87 -6.29
N LEU A 103 -1.10 8.74 -5.87
CA LEU A 103 -1.61 9.37 -4.66
C LEU A 103 -0.89 8.88 -3.40
N ILE A 104 -0.63 7.57 -3.29
CA ILE A 104 0.04 6.99 -2.12
C ILE A 104 1.54 7.36 -2.11
N ALA A 105 2.19 7.46 -3.26
CA ALA A 105 3.56 7.95 -3.37
C ALA A 105 3.68 9.42 -2.92
N ILE A 106 2.72 10.26 -3.32
CA ILE A 106 2.64 11.65 -2.86
C ILE A 106 2.38 11.70 -1.34
N ALA A 107 1.47 10.88 -0.82
CA ALA A 107 1.21 10.82 0.62
C ALA A 107 2.46 10.39 1.40
N ALA A 108 3.21 9.40 0.90
CA ALA A 108 4.44 8.92 1.52
C ALA A 108 5.57 9.95 1.48
N SER A 109 5.67 10.77 0.43
CA SER A 109 6.69 11.83 0.33
C SER A 109 6.47 12.96 1.34
N LEU A 110 5.25 13.10 1.87
CA LEU A 110 4.89 14.08 2.89
C LEU A 110 5.20 13.62 4.32
N VAL A 111 5.55 12.35 4.53
CA VAL A 111 5.87 11.79 5.86
C VAL A 111 6.96 12.57 6.62
N PRO A 112 8.07 13.04 6.00
CA PRO A 112 9.09 13.81 6.72
C PRO A 112 8.53 15.09 7.36
N PHE A 113 7.52 15.74 6.76
CA PHE A 113 6.88 16.91 7.34
C PHE A 113 6.01 16.55 8.55
N MET A 114 5.37 15.38 8.53
CA MET A 114 4.60 14.86 9.66
C MET A 114 5.50 14.42 10.83
N GLN A 115 6.72 13.96 10.53
CA GLN A 115 7.67 13.54 11.57
C GLN A 115 8.28 14.72 12.32
N LYS A 116 8.47 15.87 11.65
CA LYS A 116 9.08 17.10 12.20
C LYS A 116 8.15 17.95 13.07
N ALA A 117 6.82 17.85 12.88
CA ALA A 117 5.84 18.64 13.64
C ALA A 117 5.58 18.10 15.07
N THR A 118 6.49 17.27 15.61
CA THR A 118 6.38 16.60 16.92
C THR A 118 7.72 16.67 17.62
#